data_AF-A0A0C9V482-F1
#
_entry.id   AF-A0A0C9V482-F1
#
_cell.length_a   1.000
_cell.length_b   1.000
_cell.length_c   1.000
_cell.angle_alpha   90.00
_cell.angle_beta   90.00
_cell.angle_gamma   90.00
#
_symmetry.space_group_name_H-M   'P 1'
#
loop_
_entity.id
_entity.type
_entity.pdbx_description
1 polymer ?
#
loop_
_entity_poly.entity_id
_entity_poly.type
_entity_poly.pdbx_seq_one_letter_code
_entity_poly.pdbx_strand_id
1 'polypeptide(L)'
;PEGRLSRSVIALAVNDLPAARKIGGFAAPTAANLCNLCWLQKSDISNFVCEGWRHRTYHEHLEAAIRWRDAETKKDRDQTFKETGVRWSELLRLPYWDPTRFLVIDGMHNLFLGLVQFHFRDLIVIDK
;
A
#
# COMPACT_ATOMS: atom_id res chain seq x y z
N PRO A 1 16.41 -28.10 -26.99
CA PRO A 1 15.09 -28.76 -26.77
C PRO A 1 14.80 -29.19 -25.31
N GLU A 2 15.74 -29.06 -24.36
CA GLU A 2 15.55 -29.55 -22.98
C GLU A 2 15.13 -28.47 -21.95
N GLY A 3 14.89 -27.23 -22.39
CA GLY A 3 14.59 -26.12 -21.49
C GLY A 3 15.73 -25.83 -20.50
N ARG A 4 15.54 -24.84 -19.63
CA ARG A 4 16.41 -24.61 -18.45
C ARG A 4 15.52 -24.31 -17.26
N LEU A 5 15.89 -24.85 -16.11
CA LEU A 5 15.26 -24.46 -14.84
C LEU A 5 15.69 -23.00 -14.53
N SER A 6 14.72 -22.12 -14.40
CA SER A 6 14.91 -20.75 -13.89
C SER A 6 14.17 -20.58 -12.57
N ARG A 7 14.75 -19.81 -11.65
CA ARG A 7 14.14 -19.42 -10.39
C ARG A 7 14.13 -17.89 -10.33
N SER A 8 12.97 -17.32 -10.06
CA SER A 8 12.77 -15.88 -9.97
C SER A 8 12.18 -15.52 -8.61
N VAL A 9 12.56 -14.36 -8.09
CA VAL A 9 12.05 -13.80 -6.83
C VAL A 9 11.64 -12.35 -7.07
N ILE A 10 10.58 -11.91 -6.40
CA ILE A 10 10.18 -10.50 -6.38
C ILE A 10 10.78 -9.90 -5.11
N ALA A 11 11.92 -9.23 -5.24
CA ALA A 11 12.60 -8.65 -4.07
C ALA A 11 11.84 -7.43 -3.53
N LEU A 12 11.52 -6.48 -4.41
CA LEU A 12 10.82 -5.24 -4.08
C LEU A 12 9.87 -4.90 -5.22
N ALA A 13 8.72 -4.32 -4.89
CA ALA A 13 7.83 -3.72 -5.87
C ALA A 13 7.87 -2.19 -5.71
N VAL A 14 8.50 -1.54 -6.68
CA VAL A 14 8.57 -0.09 -6.81
C VAL A 14 7.52 0.32 -7.82
N ASN A 15 6.50 1.03 -7.37
CA ASN A 15 5.44 1.50 -8.23
C ASN A 15 4.95 2.87 -7.76
N ASP A 16 4.22 3.57 -8.64
CA ASP A 16 3.42 4.69 -8.20
C ASP A 16 2.44 4.27 -7.08
N LEU A 17 1.98 5.25 -6.31
CA LEU A 17 1.17 4.97 -5.13
C LEU A 17 -0.11 4.17 -5.48
N PRO A 18 -0.87 4.50 -6.54
CA PRO A 18 -2.04 3.70 -6.93
C PRO A 18 -1.73 2.23 -7.28
N ALA A 19 -0.67 1.94 -8.03
CA ALA A 19 -0.30 0.57 -8.37
C ALA A 19 0.22 -0.19 -7.15
N ALA A 20 1.01 0.46 -6.29
CA ALA A 20 1.46 -0.14 -5.03
C ALA A 20 0.27 -0.57 -4.15
N ARG A 21 -0.79 0.26 -4.06
CA ARG A 21 -2.01 -0.13 -3.33
C ARG A 21 -2.70 -1.35 -3.95
N LYS A 22 -2.83 -1.39 -5.27
CA LYS A 22 -3.47 -2.51 -5.97
C LYS A 22 -2.69 -3.81 -5.82
N ILE A 23 -1.37 -3.77 -6.01
CA ILE A 23 -0.47 -4.92 -5.88
C ILE A 23 -0.42 -5.40 -4.43
N GLY A 24 -0.40 -4.49 -3.47
CA GLY A 24 -0.37 -4.79 -2.05
C GLY A 24 -1.70 -5.18 -1.43
N GLY A 25 -2.81 -5.07 -2.16
CA GLY A 25 -4.14 -5.28 -1.58
C GLY A 25 -4.56 -4.20 -0.58
N PHE A 26 -4.00 -2.99 -0.64
CA PHE A 26 -4.36 -1.88 0.23
C PHE A 26 -5.47 -0.99 -0.37
N ALA A 27 -6.14 -0.25 0.50
CA ALA A 27 -7.07 0.80 0.14
C ALA A 27 -6.39 1.95 -0.60
N ALA A 28 -7.21 2.74 -1.30
CA ALA A 28 -6.73 3.90 -2.03
C ALA A 28 -6.11 4.95 -1.08
N PRO A 29 -5.23 5.84 -1.57
CA PRO A 29 -4.64 6.91 -0.76
C PRO A 29 -5.65 7.88 -0.15
N THR A 30 -6.88 7.89 -0.68
CA THR A 30 -7.98 8.73 -0.20
C THR A 30 -8.80 8.10 0.93
N ALA A 31 -8.56 6.82 1.25
CA ALA A 31 -9.27 6.10 2.30
C ALA A 31 -8.90 6.60 3.71
N ALA A 32 -9.70 6.22 4.71
CA ALA A 32 -9.41 6.54 6.11
C ALA A 32 -8.04 5.97 6.54
N ASN A 33 -7.80 4.70 6.21
CA ASN A 33 -6.51 4.04 6.42
C ASN A 33 -5.67 4.15 5.13
N LEU A 34 -4.93 5.25 4.96
CA LEU A 34 -4.23 5.56 3.71
C LEU A 34 -2.86 4.86 3.55
N CYS A 35 -2.24 4.44 4.65
CA CYS A 35 -0.84 3.99 4.69
C CYS A 35 -0.73 2.45 4.73
N ASN A 36 0.31 1.90 4.10
CA ASN A 36 0.67 0.47 4.15
C ASN A 36 1.63 0.15 5.31
N LEU A 37 2.24 1.18 5.91
CA LEU A 37 3.26 1.04 6.94
C LEU A 37 2.72 1.28 8.35
N CYS A 38 1.67 2.10 8.49
CA CYS A 38 1.10 2.48 9.77
C CYS A 38 -0.43 2.55 9.73
N TRP A 39 -1.01 2.68 10.91
CA TRP A 39 -2.45 2.81 11.14
C TRP A 39 -2.92 4.26 11.29
N LEU A 40 -2.07 5.23 10.95
CA LEU A 40 -2.46 6.64 10.97
C LEU A 40 -3.63 6.88 10.02
N GLN A 41 -4.67 7.52 10.53
CA GLN A 41 -5.84 7.84 9.73
C GLN A 41 -5.64 9.14 8.96
N LYS A 42 -6.33 9.27 7.84
CA LYS A 42 -6.30 10.47 7.01
C LYS A 42 -6.75 11.73 7.76
N SER A 43 -7.65 11.59 8.73
CA SER A 43 -8.07 12.67 9.64
C SER A 43 -6.92 13.20 10.51
N ASP A 44 -5.89 12.38 10.75
CA ASP A 44 -4.73 12.69 11.58
C ASP A 44 -3.44 12.75 10.75
N ILE A 45 -3.55 13.00 9.43
CA ILE A 45 -2.39 12.99 8.50
C ILE A 45 -1.32 14.04 8.85
N SER A 46 -1.68 15.07 9.63
CA SER A 46 -0.79 16.13 10.09
C SER A 46 -0.04 15.77 11.39
N ASN A 47 -0.27 14.60 11.95
CA ASN A 47 0.49 14.12 13.09
C ASN A 47 1.86 13.63 12.62
N PHE A 48 2.91 14.42 12.84
CA PHE A 48 4.28 14.11 12.44
C PHE A 48 5.12 13.46 13.57
N VAL A 49 4.51 13.10 14.70
CA VAL A 49 5.20 12.48 15.84
C VAL A 49 5.27 10.96 15.62
N CYS A 50 6.20 10.56 14.76
CA CYS A 50 6.34 9.19 14.25
C CYS A 50 6.56 8.14 15.36
N GLU A 51 7.18 8.52 16.48
CA GLU A 51 7.46 7.63 17.60
C GLU A 51 6.19 7.06 18.23
N GLY A 52 5.07 7.79 18.14
CA GLY A 52 3.77 7.36 18.65
C GLY A 52 2.96 6.53 17.65
N TRP A 53 3.44 6.37 16.41
CA TRP A 53 2.65 5.72 15.37
C TRP A 53 2.64 4.21 15.55
N ARG A 54 1.43 3.62 15.51
CA ARG A 54 1.28 2.17 15.43
C ARG A 54 1.57 1.69 14.02
N HIS A 55 2.66 0.93 13.87
CA HIS A 55 3.00 0.27 12.62
C HIS A 55 2.06 -0.89 12.31
N ARG A 56 1.87 -1.15 11.02
CA ARG A 56 1.20 -2.36 10.53
C ARG A 56 2.17 -3.52 10.60
N THR A 57 1.67 -4.69 10.96
CA THR A 57 2.44 -5.92 10.91
C THR A 57 2.00 -6.79 9.73
N TYR A 58 2.91 -7.65 9.25
CA TYR A 58 2.59 -8.67 8.26
C TYR A 58 1.42 -9.55 8.72
N HIS A 59 1.41 -9.95 9.99
CA HIS A 59 0.37 -10.82 10.54
C HIS A 59 -1.01 -10.16 10.47
N GLU A 60 -1.15 -8.93 10.93
CA GLU A 60 -2.40 -8.16 10.82
C GLU A 60 -2.86 -8.01 9.37
N HIS A 61 -1.93 -7.75 8.45
CA HIS A 61 -2.25 -7.65 7.03
C HIS A 61 -2.75 -9.00 6.47
N LEU A 62 -2.05 -10.09 6.76
CA LEU A 62 -2.39 -11.42 6.29
C LEU A 62 -3.75 -11.87 6.84
N GLU A 63 -4.02 -11.67 8.13
CA GLU A 63 -5.31 -12.00 8.75
C GLU A 63 -6.46 -11.23 8.09
N ALA A 64 -6.29 -9.92 7.88
CA ALA A 64 -7.30 -9.10 7.19
C ALA A 64 -7.51 -9.55 5.74
N ALA A 65 -6.43 -9.88 5.03
CA ALA A 65 -6.50 -10.36 3.66
C ALA A 65 -7.18 -11.74 3.55
N ILE A 66 -6.88 -12.66 4.46
CA ILE A 66 -7.52 -13.98 4.54
C ILE A 66 -9.01 -13.82 4.86
N ARG A 67 -9.35 -13.01 5.87
CA ARG A 67 -10.74 -12.70 6.23
C ARG A 67 -11.51 -12.14 5.03
N TRP A 68 -10.89 -11.25 4.27
CA TRP A 68 -11.49 -10.71 3.05
C TRP A 68 -11.64 -11.78 1.95
N ARG A 69 -10.65 -12.65 1.76
CA ARG A 69 -10.69 -13.71 0.73
C ARG A 69 -11.80 -14.72 1.03
N ASP A 70 -11.84 -15.19 2.27
CA ASP A 70 -12.67 -16.31 2.73
C ASP A 70 -14.08 -15.88 3.14
N ALA A 71 -14.36 -14.57 3.17
CA ALA A 71 -15.70 -14.04 3.33
C ALA A 71 -16.66 -14.58 2.25
N GLU A 72 -17.81 -15.09 2.69
CA GLU A 72 -18.80 -15.76 1.85
C GLU A 72 -19.54 -14.79 0.93
N THR A 73 -19.86 -13.59 1.43
CA THR A 73 -20.63 -12.61 0.69
C THR A 73 -19.79 -11.40 0.28
N LYS A 74 -20.18 -10.75 -0.82
CA LYS A 74 -19.60 -9.46 -1.21
C LYS A 74 -19.73 -8.41 -0.11
N LYS A 75 -20.84 -8.43 0.64
CA LYS A 75 -21.09 -7.50 1.74
C LYS A 75 -20.06 -7.65 2.85
N ASP A 76 -19.71 -8.89 3.19
CA ASP A 76 -18.71 -9.17 4.24
C ASP A 76 -17.29 -8.80 3.79
N ARG A 77 -17.00 -8.98 2.50
CA ARG A 77 -15.77 -8.46 1.88
C ARG A 77 -15.68 -6.94 1.96
N ASP A 78 -16.74 -6.26 1.56
CA ASP A 78 -16.80 -4.79 1.57
C ASP A 78 -16.67 -4.25 3.00
N GLN A 79 -17.29 -4.92 3.98
CA GLN A 79 -17.16 -4.57 5.39
C GLN A 79 -15.73 -4.76 5.90
N THR A 80 -15.12 -5.93 5.64
CA THR A 80 -13.73 -6.22 6.04
C THR A 80 -12.76 -5.19 5.42
N PHE A 81 -12.96 -4.87 4.14
CA PHE A 81 -12.14 -3.88 3.43
C PHE A 81 -12.32 -2.48 4.00
N LYS A 82 -13.55 -2.10 4.38
CA LYS A 82 -13.84 -0.81 5.01
C LYS A 82 -13.17 -0.66 6.37
N GLU A 83 -13.15 -1.72 7.17
CA GLU A 83 -12.54 -1.74 8.51
C GLU A 83 -11.00 -1.71 8.44
N THR A 84 -10.43 -2.60 7.63
CA THR A 84 -8.97 -2.86 7.66
C THR A 84 -8.20 -2.07 6.60
N GLY A 85 -8.89 -1.68 5.51
CA GLY A 85 -8.27 -1.17 4.29
C GLY A 85 -7.49 -2.23 3.51
N VAL A 86 -7.72 -3.52 3.75
CA VAL A 86 -6.96 -4.63 3.17
C VAL A 86 -7.87 -5.62 2.47
N ARG A 87 -7.43 -6.08 1.30
CA ARG A 87 -8.01 -7.16 0.51
C ARG A 87 -6.92 -8.15 0.08
N TRP A 88 -7.32 -9.32 -0.38
CA TRP A 88 -6.39 -10.33 -0.85
C TRP A 88 -5.56 -9.84 -2.05
N SER A 89 -4.26 -10.14 -2.01
CA SER A 89 -3.34 -9.99 -3.15
C SER A 89 -2.76 -11.35 -3.48
N GLU A 90 -2.65 -11.65 -4.78
CA GLU A 90 -2.03 -12.89 -5.26
C GLU A 90 -0.56 -13.03 -4.84
N LEU A 91 0.13 -11.92 -4.56
CA LEU A 91 1.50 -11.96 -4.05
C LEU A 91 1.60 -12.57 -2.65
N LEU A 92 0.52 -12.60 -1.86
CA LEU A 92 0.49 -13.28 -0.56
C LEU A 92 0.60 -14.81 -0.67
N ARG A 93 0.49 -15.37 -1.87
CA ARG A 93 0.81 -16.79 -2.11
C ARG A 93 2.31 -17.08 -2.04
N LEU A 94 3.16 -16.06 -2.18
CA LEU A 94 4.60 -16.18 -2.05
C LEU A 94 4.95 -16.19 -0.54
N PRO A 95 5.51 -17.28 0.02
CA PRO A 95 5.70 -17.39 1.47
C PRO A 95 6.61 -16.32 2.08
N TYR A 96 7.48 -15.72 1.28
CA TYR A 96 8.39 -14.67 1.71
C TYR A 96 7.80 -13.26 1.60
N TRP A 97 6.72 -13.07 0.83
CA TRP A 97 6.25 -11.74 0.45
C TRP A 97 5.55 -11.03 1.61
N ASP A 98 6.12 -9.89 2.01
CA ASP A 98 5.56 -9.01 3.03
C ASP A 98 5.21 -7.63 2.43
N PRO A 99 3.92 -7.34 2.19
CA PRO A 99 3.47 -6.04 1.66
C PRO A 99 3.81 -4.84 2.55
N THR A 100 4.08 -5.06 3.84
CA THR A 100 4.47 -3.99 4.78
C THR A 100 5.95 -3.61 4.64
N ARG A 101 6.76 -4.44 3.97
CA ARG A 101 8.21 -4.25 3.82
C ARG A 101 8.67 -4.15 2.37
N PHE A 102 8.02 -4.86 1.45
CA PHE A 102 8.47 -5.00 0.06
C PHE A 102 7.76 -4.10 -0.94
N LEU A 103 6.75 -3.34 -0.49
CA LEU A 103 6.17 -2.23 -1.24
C LEU A 103 6.95 -0.95 -0.93
N VAL A 104 7.85 -0.58 -1.84
CA VAL A 104 8.70 0.59 -1.69
C VAL A 104 7.94 1.84 -2.10
N ILE A 105 8.13 2.92 -1.35
CA ILE A 105 7.63 4.25 -1.72
C ILE A 105 8.46 4.75 -2.90
N ASP A 106 7.82 4.97 -4.04
CA ASP A 106 8.48 5.52 -5.22
C ASP A 106 8.79 7.00 -5.03
N GLY A 107 10.05 7.25 -4.63
CA GLY A 107 10.57 8.60 -4.41
C GLY A 107 10.63 9.43 -5.69
N MET A 108 10.80 8.83 -6.88
CA MET A 108 10.90 9.62 -8.12
C MET A 108 9.55 10.23 -8.47
N HIS A 109 8.49 9.43 -8.48
CA HIS A 109 7.15 9.96 -8.76
C HIS A 109 6.66 10.86 -7.63
N ASN A 110 6.89 10.50 -6.37
CA ASN A 110 6.42 11.31 -5.26
C ASN A 110 7.17 12.64 -5.13
N LEU A 111 8.50 12.66 -5.31
CA LEU A 111 9.29 13.89 -5.17
C LEU A 111 9.09 14.81 -6.36
N PHE A 112 9.30 14.33 -7.59
CA PHE A 112 9.26 15.20 -8.77
C PHE A 112 7.83 15.57 -9.18
N LEU A 113 6.94 14.57 -9.28
CA LEU A 113 5.56 14.80 -9.77
C LEU A 113 4.58 15.11 -8.64
N GLY A 114 4.91 14.77 -7.39
CA GLY A 114 4.11 15.20 -6.24
C GLY A 114 4.63 16.53 -5.70
N LEU A 115 5.74 16.46 -4.98
CA LEU A 115 6.22 17.51 -4.10
C LEU A 115 6.70 18.74 -4.88
N VAL A 116 7.62 18.55 -5.83
CA VAL A 116 8.18 19.65 -6.64
C VAL A 116 7.08 20.28 -7.49
N GLN A 117 6.27 19.48 -8.20
CA GLN A 117 5.17 20.02 -9.00
C GLN A 117 4.22 20.90 -8.17
N PHE A 118 3.78 20.42 -7.00
CA PHE A 118 2.90 21.18 -6.10
C PHE A 118 3.55 22.47 -5.61
N HIS A 119 4.82 22.44 -5.19
CA HIS A 119 5.50 23.63 -4.68
C HIS A 119 5.64 24.71 -5.75
N PHE A 120 6.02 24.34 -6.97
CA PHE A 120 6.27 25.32 -8.01
C PHE A 120 4.96 25.85 -8.65
N ARG A 121 3.99 24.97 -8.90
CA ARG A 121 2.76 25.36 -9.62
C ARG A 121 1.65 25.88 -8.70
N ASP A 122 1.48 25.28 -7.53
CA ASP A 122 0.35 25.58 -6.66
C ASP A 122 0.71 26.53 -5.51
N LEU A 123 1.91 26.41 -4.93
CA LEU A 123 2.36 27.31 -3.85
C LEU A 123 3.04 28.58 -4.38
N ILE A 124 4.06 28.44 -5.22
CA ILE A 124 4.82 29.58 -5.75
C ILE A 124 4.13 30.20 -6.98
N VAL A 125 3.32 29.40 -7.69
CA VAL A 125 2.55 29.84 -8.87
C VAL A 125 3.47 30.32 -10.01
N ILE A 126 4.57 29.59 -10.22
CA ILE A 126 5.36 29.72 -11.45
C ILE A 126 4.55 29.02 -12.55
N ASP A 127 4.24 29.72 -13.64
CA ASP A 127 3.39 29.30 -14.77
C ASP A 127 1.89 29.66 -14.71
N LYS A 128 1.48 30.73 -14.01
CA LYS A 128 0.22 31.43 -14.33
C LYS A 128 0.41 32.54 -15.35
#